data_AF-F4XQG6-F1
#
_entry.id   AF-F4XQG6-F1
#
_cell.length_a   1.000
_cell.length_b   1.000
_cell.length_c   1.000
_cell.angle_alpha   90.00
_cell.angle_beta   90.00
_cell.angle_gamma   90.00
#
_symmetry.space_group_name_H-M   'P 1'
#
loop_
_entity.id
_entity.type
_entity.pdbx_description
1 polymer ?
#
loop_
_entity_poly.entity_id
_entity_poly.type
_entity_poly.pdbx_seq_one_letter_code
_entity_poly.pdbx_strand_id
1 'polypeptide(L)'
;MKIAESLDMKGRLTIQKYNSQAQLVDEVKADNSIVYTGRELVAKLFTNQKIDPIRYIAVGTGNTAVKPANDTQLGQEVFRKQIKNFDPSKDLIETGEDDGKKCQIRLSVDLDFGEPKSQPVALTEAGLFNSLEKGKGIMYNRVTFPPITKSENFKLTLVWEILF
;
A
#
# COMPACT_ATOMS: atom_id res chain seq x y z
N MET A 1 16.71 30.44 -3.56
CA MET A 1 17.61 29.27 -3.64
C MET A 1 16.72 28.03 -3.61
N LYS A 2 16.64 27.25 -4.70
CA LYS A 2 15.87 26.00 -4.70
C LYS A 2 16.74 24.98 -3.96
N ILE A 3 16.42 24.69 -2.71
CA ILE A 3 16.93 23.48 -2.06
C ILE A 3 16.27 22.33 -2.82
N ALA A 4 17.02 21.66 -3.68
CA ALA A 4 16.57 20.50 -4.43
C ALA A 4 17.40 19.32 -3.96
N GLU A 5 16.96 18.69 -2.89
CA GLU A 5 17.33 17.33 -2.55
C GLU A 5 16.31 16.41 -3.21
N SER A 6 16.80 15.39 -3.93
CA SER A 6 15.99 14.36 -4.57
C SER A 6 15.76 13.21 -3.58
N LEU A 7 15.13 13.49 -2.43
CA LEU A 7 14.70 12.44 -1.51
C LEU A 7 13.40 11.82 -2.06
N ASP A 8 13.56 10.90 -3.00
CA ASP A 8 12.44 10.13 -3.52
C ASP A 8 12.14 8.97 -2.56
N MET A 9 11.13 9.16 -1.71
CA MET A 9 10.50 8.05 -1.00
C MET A 9 9.97 7.06 -2.04
N LYS A 10 10.55 5.87 -2.06
CA LYS A 10 10.20 4.80 -3.00
C LYS A 10 9.47 3.71 -2.26
N GLY A 11 8.69 2.94 -3.00
CA GLY A 11 8.14 1.72 -2.45
C GLY A 11 7.78 0.73 -3.52
N ARG A 12 7.41 -0.45 -3.08
CA ARG A 12 6.97 -1.53 -3.93
C ARG A 12 5.84 -2.28 -3.26
N LEU A 13 4.83 -2.61 -4.05
CA LEU A 13 3.82 -3.59 -3.69
C LEU A 13 4.20 -4.91 -4.35
N THR A 14 4.26 -5.96 -3.54
CA THR A 14 4.29 -7.36 -4.01
C THR A 14 2.96 -8.02 -3.63
N ILE A 15 2.27 -8.59 -4.62
CA ILE A 15 1.01 -9.31 -4.46
C ILE A 15 1.28 -10.77 -4.77
N GLN A 16 1.04 -11.65 -3.81
CA GLN A 16 1.24 -13.08 -3.94
C GLN A 16 -0.11 -13.78 -3.87
N LYS A 17 -0.40 -14.64 -4.85
CA LYS A 17 -1.66 -15.38 -4.95
C LYS A 17 -1.45 -16.85 -4.62
N TYR A 18 -2.21 -17.34 -3.66
CA TYR A 18 -2.13 -18.71 -3.17
C TYR A 18 -3.44 -19.46 -3.41
N ASN A 19 -3.36 -20.74 -3.78
CA ASN A 19 -4.52 -21.63 -3.84
C ASN A 19 -4.85 -22.24 -2.45
N SER A 20 -5.90 -23.06 -2.38
CA SER A 20 -6.33 -23.73 -1.13
C SER A 20 -5.31 -24.73 -0.58
N GLN A 21 -4.37 -25.19 -1.40
CA GLN A 21 -3.23 -26.03 -1.01
C GLN A 21 -2.01 -25.21 -0.54
N ALA A 22 -2.17 -23.90 -0.33
CA ALA A 22 -1.10 -22.97 0.04
C ALA A 22 0.05 -22.87 -0.98
N GLN A 23 -0.19 -23.24 -2.24
CA GLN A 23 0.78 -23.12 -3.32
C GLN A 23 0.69 -21.72 -3.94
N LEU A 24 1.85 -21.07 -4.13
CA LEU A 24 1.94 -19.81 -4.85
C LEU A 24 1.65 -20.07 -6.34
N VAL A 25 0.59 -19.46 -6.86
CA VAL A 25 0.14 -19.63 -8.25
C VAL A 25 0.44 -18.42 -9.12
N ASP A 26 0.61 -17.24 -8.53
CA ASP A 26 0.90 -16.00 -9.25
C ASP A 26 1.56 -14.98 -8.31
N GLU A 27 2.42 -14.13 -8.87
CA GLU A 27 3.07 -13.03 -8.15
C GLU A 27 3.17 -11.80 -9.05
N VAL A 28 2.70 -10.66 -8.55
CA VAL A 28 2.78 -9.37 -9.25
C VAL A 28 3.53 -8.38 -8.39
N LYS A 29 4.43 -7.62 -9.03
CA LYS A 29 5.18 -6.52 -8.42
C LYS A 29 4.84 -5.23 -9.14
N ALA A 30 4.62 -4.17 -8.38
CA ALA A 30 4.36 -2.85 -8.92
C ALA A 30 5.01 -1.78 -8.04
N ASP A 31 5.67 -0.82 -8.69
CA ASP A 31 6.34 0.26 -7.99
C ASP A 31 5.32 1.29 -7.49
N ASN A 32 5.66 1.88 -6.35
CA ASN A 32 4.78 2.74 -5.58
C ASN A 32 4.87 4.20 -6.01
N SER A 33 3.72 4.86 -6.15
CA SER A 33 3.64 6.31 -6.31
C SER A 33 3.08 6.96 -5.05
N ILE A 34 3.92 7.70 -4.32
CA ILE A 34 3.49 8.50 -3.17
C ILE A 34 2.65 9.68 -3.69
N VAL A 35 1.40 9.76 -3.24
CA VAL A 35 0.49 10.83 -3.64
C VAL A 35 0.66 12.06 -2.73
N TYR A 36 0.11 13.19 -3.15
CA TYR A 36 0.23 14.47 -2.44
C TYR A 36 -0.26 14.37 -0.99
N THR A 37 -1.39 13.71 -0.75
CA THR A 37 -1.94 13.51 0.59
C THR A 37 -1.04 12.65 1.49
N GLY A 38 -0.26 11.74 0.91
CA GLY A 38 0.76 10.97 1.65
C GLY A 38 1.96 11.82 2.08
N ARG A 39 2.44 12.70 1.20
CA ARG A 39 3.48 13.69 1.54
C ARG A 39 2.97 14.66 2.61
N GLU A 40 1.70 15.07 2.51
CA GLU A 40 1.06 15.92 3.51
C GLU A 40 0.98 15.23 4.88
N LEU A 41 0.65 13.94 4.94
CA LEU A 41 0.67 13.16 6.17
C LEU A 41 2.04 13.19 6.85
N VAL A 42 3.12 13.02 6.09
CA VAL A 42 4.49 13.11 6.61
C VAL A 42 4.78 14.54 7.10
N ALA A 43 4.45 15.57 6.31
CA ALA A 43 4.69 16.95 6.67
C ALA A 43 3.97 17.35 7.97
N LYS A 44 2.76 16.85 8.20
CA LYS A 44 2.00 17.16 9.41
C LYS A 44 2.56 16.50 10.68
N LEU A 45 3.43 15.48 10.57
CA LEU A 45 4.20 14.98 11.72
C LEU A 45 5.14 16.05 12.31
N PHE A 46 5.53 17.05 11.52
CA PHE A 46 6.37 18.16 11.95
C PHE A 46 5.59 19.31 12.59
N THR A 47 4.26 19.32 12.50
CA THR A 47 3.42 20.45 12.94
C THR A 47 2.63 20.16 14.21
N ASN A 48 2.96 19.07 14.93
CA ASN A 48 2.27 18.61 16.13
C ASN A 48 0.75 18.39 15.92
N GLN A 49 0.32 18.16 14.68
CA GLN A 49 -1.06 17.80 14.38
C GLN A 49 -1.30 16.34 14.77
N LYS A 50 -2.41 16.07 15.45
CA LYS A 50 -2.82 14.69 15.74
C LYS A 50 -3.24 14.00 14.44
N ILE A 51 -2.54 12.92 14.08
CA ILE A 51 -2.80 12.13 12.88
C ILE A 51 -2.76 10.66 13.20
N ASP A 52 -3.73 9.92 12.67
CA ASP A 52 -3.73 8.46 12.74
C ASP A 52 -2.66 7.88 11.80
N PRO A 53 -1.92 6.85 12.25
CA PRO A 53 -0.92 6.18 11.42
C PRO A 53 -1.56 5.38 10.28
N ILE A 54 -0.76 5.01 9.29
CA ILE A 54 -1.19 4.07 8.24
C ILE A 54 -1.50 2.71 8.87
N ARG A 55 -2.72 2.22 8.66
CA ARG A 55 -3.23 0.99 9.28
C ARG A 55 -4.06 0.12 8.35
N TYR A 56 -4.37 0.56 7.15
CA TYR A 56 -5.26 -0.13 6.24
C TYR A 56 -4.67 -0.22 4.83
N ILE A 57 -4.90 -1.36 4.18
CA ILE A 57 -4.70 -1.54 2.75
C ILE A 57 -6.07 -1.65 2.12
N ALA A 58 -6.29 -0.88 1.06
CA ALA A 58 -7.45 -1.01 0.20
C ALA A 58 -7.05 -1.51 -1.19
N VAL A 59 -7.96 -2.25 -1.81
CA VAL A 59 -7.84 -2.74 -3.19
C VAL A 59 -9.05 -2.31 -4.00
N GLY A 60 -8.86 -2.15 -5.31
CA GLY A 60 -9.87 -1.60 -6.21
C GLY A 60 -9.80 -2.14 -7.63
N THR A 61 -10.74 -1.68 -8.43
CA THR A 61 -10.91 -2.00 -9.86
C THR A 61 -10.71 -0.78 -10.77
N GLY A 62 -10.21 0.34 -10.22
CA GLY A 62 -9.88 1.51 -11.00
C GLY A 62 -8.74 1.24 -11.98
N ASN A 63 -8.88 1.77 -13.19
CA ASN A 63 -8.01 1.50 -14.33
C ASN A 63 -7.33 2.77 -14.88
N THR A 64 -7.49 3.89 -14.19
CA THR A 64 -6.85 5.15 -14.56
C THR A 64 -5.41 5.16 -14.06
N ALA A 65 -4.51 5.71 -14.89
CA ALA A 65 -3.13 5.94 -14.47
C ALA A 65 -3.07 6.76 -13.19
N VAL A 66 -2.08 6.47 -12.33
CA VAL A 66 -1.87 7.21 -11.08
C VAL A 66 -1.54 8.66 -11.39
N LYS A 67 -2.20 9.60 -10.70
CA LYS A 67 -1.95 11.04 -10.77
C LYS A 67 -1.50 11.54 -9.40
N PRO A 68 -0.20 11.45 -9.06
CA PRO A 68 0.28 11.71 -7.69
C PRO A 68 -0.06 13.08 -7.11
N ALA A 69 -0.31 14.09 -7.95
CA ALA A 69 -0.72 15.42 -7.49
C ALA A 69 -2.18 15.49 -7.02
N ASN A 70 -3.06 14.65 -7.58
CA ASN A 70 -4.51 14.81 -7.48
C ASN A 70 -5.23 13.60 -6.88
N ASP A 71 -4.63 12.41 -6.93
CA ASP A 71 -5.24 11.19 -6.42
C ASP A 71 -5.32 11.26 -4.89
N THR A 72 -6.54 11.29 -4.37
CA THR A 72 -6.85 11.27 -2.92
C THR A 72 -7.54 9.98 -2.49
N GLN A 73 -7.93 9.14 -3.45
CA GLN A 73 -8.61 7.87 -3.26
C GLN A 73 -8.29 6.91 -4.42
N LEU A 74 -8.65 5.63 -4.26
CA LEU A 74 -8.66 4.67 -5.36
C LEU A 74 -9.72 5.06 -6.40
N GLY A 75 -9.49 4.71 -7.66
CA GLY A 75 -10.47 4.97 -8.73
C GLY A 75 -11.81 4.28 -8.46
N GLN A 76 -11.76 3.03 -8.00
CA GLN A 76 -12.92 2.29 -7.54
C GLN A 76 -12.52 1.27 -6.45
N GLU A 77 -12.56 1.69 -5.20
CA GLU A 77 -12.32 0.79 -4.06
C GLU A 77 -13.42 -0.26 -3.92
N VAL A 78 -13.02 -1.53 -3.80
CA VAL A 78 -13.91 -2.69 -3.59
C VAL A 78 -13.74 -3.34 -2.23
N PHE A 79 -12.58 -3.18 -1.59
CA PHE A 79 -12.31 -3.79 -0.29
C PHE A 79 -11.22 -3.04 0.45
N ARG A 80 -11.28 -3.09 1.78
CA ARG A 80 -10.30 -2.50 2.68
C ARG A 80 -10.18 -3.33 3.93
N LYS A 81 -8.95 -3.61 4.34
CA LYS A 81 -8.65 -4.44 5.51
C LYS A 81 -7.51 -3.84 6.31
N GLN A 82 -7.55 -4.05 7.63
CA GLN A 82 -6.48 -3.63 8.51
C GLN A 82 -5.20 -4.43 8.20
N ILE A 83 -4.07 -3.73 8.19
CA ILE A 83 -2.73 -4.32 8.08
C ILE A 83 -2.48 -5.18 9.32
N LYS A 84 -1.69 -6.25 9.15
CA LYS A 84 -1.20 -7.07 10.28
C LYS A 84 -0.48 -6.18 11.29
N ASN A 85 -0.44 -6.63 12.54
CA ASN A 85 0.27 -5.90 13.59
C ASN A 85 1.73 -5.73 13.19
N PHE A 86 2.21 -4.50 13.35
CA PHE A 86 3.58 -4.11 13.09
C PHE A 86 4.50 -4.65 14.20
N ASP A 87 5.54 -5.36 13.82
CA ASP A 87 6.61 -5.80 14.71
C ASP A 87 7.88 -4.98 14.39
N PRO A 88 8.21 -3.93 15.18
CA PRO A 88 9.37 -3.07 14.90
C PRO A 88 10.69 -3.83 14.79
N SER A 89 10.82 -5.00 15.41
CA SER A 89 12.06 -5.80 15.35
C SER A 89 12.27 -6.52 14.01
N LYS A 90 11.21 -6.65 13.21
CA LYS A 90 11.23 -7.38 11.92
C LYS A 90 10.83 -6.51 10.74
N ASP A 91 9.88 -5.61 10.97
CA ASP A 91 9.23 -4.82 9.93
C ASP A 91 9.87 -3.45 9.75
N LEU A 92 10.70 -2.98 10.70
CA LEU A 92 11.55 -1.80 10.54
C LEU A 92 12.98 -2.27 10.22
N ILE A 93 13.41 -2.01 9.00
CA ILE A 93 14.69 -2.47 8.47
C ILE A 93 15.56 -1.26 8.22
N GLU A 94 16.67 -1.15 8.95
CA GLU A 94 17.71 -0.18 8.67
C GLU A 94 18.75 -0.84 7.76
N THR A 95 19.10 -0.18 6.65
CA THR A 95 20.11 -0.70 5.71
C THR A 95 21.14 0.38 5.39
N GLY A 96 22.36 0.00 5.03
CA GLY A 96 23.43 0.95 4.73
C GLY A 96 24.18 1.43 5.97
N GLU A 97 25.33 2.06 5.74
CA GLU A 97 26.25 2.59 6.75
C GLU A 97 26.46 4.09 6.54
N ASP A 98 26.84 4.80 7.60
CA ASP A 98 27.11 6.24 7.62
C ASP A 98 26.02 7.06 6.91
N ASP A 99 26.40 7.96 6.00
CA ASP A 99 25.52 8.84 5.23
C ASP A 99 24.63 8.08 4.22
N GLY A 100 24.87 6.78 4.02
CA GLY A 100 24.09 5.91 3.13
C GLY A 100 22.96 5.15 3.84
N LYS A 101 22.75 5.39 5.14
CA LYS A 101 21.73 4.71 5.94
C LYS A 101 20.33 5.00 5.42
N LYS A 102 19.52 3.96 5.24
CA LYS A 102 18.14 4.01 4.78
C LYS A 102 17.22 3.35 5.77
N CYS A 103 16.01 3.89 5.88
CA CYS A 103 14.97 3.32 6.71
C CYS A 103 13.92 2.68 5.81
N GLN A 104 13.67 1.38 5.98
CA GLN A 104 12.63 0.66 5.27
C GLN A 104 11.58 0.17 6.25
N ILE A 105 10.31 0.27 5.86
CA ILE A 105 9.20 -0.39 6.56
C ILE A 105 8.57 -1.46 5.67
N ARG A 106 8.24 -2.60 6.27
CA ARG A 106 7.46 -3.67 5.65
C ARG A 106 6.07 -3.74 6.27
N LEU A 107 5.04 -3.68 5.44
CA LEU A 107 3.63 -3.76 5.86
C LEU A 107 2.99 -4.91 5.11
N SER A 108 2.08 -5.66 5.74
CA SER A 108 1.39 -6.74 5.04
C SER A 108 -0.05 -6.94 5.47
N VAL A 109 -0.86 -7.42 4.51
CA VAL A 109 -2.23 -7.87 4.76
C VAL A 109 -2.51 -9.12 3.95
N ASP A 110 -3.38 -9.96 4.49
CA ASP A 110 -3.91 -11.13 3.80
C ASP A 110 -5.38 -10.86 3.44
N LEU A 111 -5.75 -11.02 2.18
CA LEU A 111 -7.14 -11.14 1.73
C LEU A 111 -7.43 -12.63 1.67
N ASP A 112 -8.15 -13.13 2.66
CA ASP A 112 -8.42 -14.54 2.84
C ASP A 112 -9.39 -15.09 1.78
N PHE A 113 -9.60 -16.40 1.80
CA PHE A 113 -10.65 -17.04 1.00
C PHE A 113 -11.99 -16.38 1.31
N GLY A 114 -12.78 -16.04 0.27
CA GLY A 114 -14.04 -15.32 0.44
C GLY A 114 -13.92 -13.79 0.66
N GLU A 115 -12.71 -13.20 0.72
CA GLU A 115 -12.53 -11.75 0.81
C GLU A 115 -12.02 -11.10 -0.50
N PRO A 116 -12.65 -10.02 -1.02
CA PRO A 116 -13.91 -9.43 -0.57
C PRO A 116 -15.11 -10.34 -0.76
N LYS A 117 -16.23 -10.04 -0.10
CA LYS A 117 -17.50 -10.80 -0.26
C LYS A 117 -18.02 -10.82 -1.69
N SER A 118 -17.81 -9.73 -2.44
CA SER A 118 -18.17 -9.64 -3.86
C SER A 118 -17.05 -10.24 -4.70
N GLN A 119 -17.17 -11.52 -5.04
CA GLN A 119 -16.22 -12.29 -5.83
C GLN A 119 -16.93 -13.02 -6.98
N PRO A 120 -16.21 -13.35 -8.08
CA PRO A 120 -14.83 -12.97 -8.35
C PRO A 120 -14.68 -11.47 -8.70
N VAL A 121 -13.52 -10.89 -8.41
CA VAL A 121 -13.19 -9.51 -8.76
C VAL A 121 -11.79 -9.43 -9.37
N ALA A 122 -11.65 -8.67 -10.46
CA ALA A 122 -10.36 -8.40 -11.09
C ALA A 122 -9.76 -7.13 -10.48
N LEU A 123 -8.85 -7.30 -9.51
CA LEU A 123 -8.20 -6.18 -8.84
C LEU A 123 -7.14 -5.57 -9.75
N THR A 124 -7.09 -4.24 -9.82
CA THR A 124 -6.16 -3.49 -10.69
C THR A 124 -5.44 -2.36 -9.97
N GLU A 125 -5.84 -2.05 -8.74
CA GLU A 125 -5.21 -1.01 -7.94
C GLU A 125 -5.22 -1.33 -6.45
N ALA A 126 -4.30 -0.71 -5.72
CA ALA A 126 -4.24 -0.75 -4.26
C ALA A 126 -3.65 0.53 -3.69
N GLY A 127 -3.90 0.77 -2.40
CA GLY A 127 -3.35 1.93 -1.68
C GLY A 127 -3.34 1.71 -0.17
N LEU A 128 -2.46 2.45 0.50
CA LEU A 128 -2.33 2.50 1.95
C LEU A 128 -3.11 3.69 2.52
N PHE A 129 -3.77 3.47 3.65
CA PHE A 129 -4.63 4.45 4.28
C PHE A 129 -4.52 4.44 5.79
N ASN A 130 -4.85 5.57 6.42
CA ASN A 130 -4.92 5.71 7.87
C ASN A 130 -6.35 5.57 8.46
N SER A 131 -7.37 5.38 7.61
CA SER A 131 -8.76 5.19 8.04
C SER A 131 -9.37 3.91 7.48
N LEU A 132 -10.25 3.28 8.25
CA LEU A 132 -11.06 2.13 7.83
C LEU A 132 -12.23 2.55 6.93
N GLU A 133 -12.72 3.78 7.07
CA GLU A 133 -13.93 4.20 6.36
C GLU A 133 -13.59 4.69 4.96
N LYS A 134 -14.23 4.07 3.95
CA LYS A 134 -14.10 4.46 2.54
C LYS A 134 -14.50 5.93 2.36
N GLY A 135 -13.69 6.68 1.62
CA GLY A 135 -13.89 8.11 1.39
C GLY A 135 -13.47 9.01 2.57
N LYS A 136 -12.93 8.44 3.65
CA LYS A 136 -12.36 9.19 4.78
C LYS A 136 -10.87 8.89 4.94
N GLY A 137 -10.21 9.76 5.70
CA GLY A 137 -8.79 9.65 5.99
C GLY A 137 -7.90 10.05 4.81
N ILE A 138 -6.63 9.73 4.96
CA ILE A 138 -5.57 10.03 4.00
C ILE A 138 -5.21 8.75 3.25
N MET A 139 -5.19 8.84 1.92
CA MET A 139 -4.48 7.89 1.08
C MET A 139 -3.01 8.30 1.03
N TYR A 140 -2.12 7.41 1.45
CA TYR A 140 -0.68 7.67 1.43
C TYR A 140 -0.09 7.50 0.03
N ASN A 141 -0.59 6.51 -0.69
CA ASN A 141 -0.11 6.16 -2.01
C ASN A 141 -1.19 5.45 -2.83
N ARG A 142 -0.92 5.33 -4.13
CA ARG A 142 -1.74 4.55 -5.04
C ARG A 142 -0.82 3.79 -6.00
N VAL A 143 -1.20 2.56 -6.27
CA VAL A 143 -0.51 1.68 -7.22
C VAL A 143 -1.54 1.05 -8.13
N THR A 144 -1.22 1.04 -9.42
CA THR A 144 -1.97 0.29 -10.44
C THR A 144 -1.11 -0.86 -10.93
N PHE A 145 -1.73 -2.00 -11.22
CA PHE A 145 -1.05 -3.22 -11.67
C PHE A 145 -1.90 -3.99 -12.68
N PRO A 146 -1.32 -4.92 -13.46
CA PRO A 146 -2.09 -5.81 -14.32
C PRO A 146 -3.19 -6.54 -13.54
N PRO A 147 -4.37 -6.80 -14.13
CA PRO A 147 -5.49 -7.40 -13.40
C PRO A 147 -5.13 -8.72 -12.70
N ILE A 148 -5.41 -8.81 -11.40
CA ILE A 148 -5.32 -10.04 -10.62
C ILE A 148 -6.71 -10.47 -10.19
N THR A 149 -7.19 -11.60 -10.70
CA THR A 149 -8.48 -12.14 -10.30
C THR A 149 -8.42 -12.71 -8.89
N LYS A 150 -9.15 -12.08 -7.97
CA LYS A 150 -9.47 -12.60 -6.63
C LYS A 150 -10.82 -13.30 -6.66
N SER A 151 -10.83 -14.61 -6.43
CA SER A 151 -12.05 -15.40 -6.19
C SER A 151 -12.00 -16.03 -4.80
N GLU A 152 -13.03 -16.79 -4.46
CA GLU A 152 -13.14 -17.49 -3.18
C GLU A 152 -12.07 -18.58 -3.00
N ASN A 153 -11.55 -19.12 -4.12
CA ASN A 153 -10.57 -20.20 -4.14
C ASN A 153 -9.12 -19.74 -3.97
N PHE A 154 -8.88 -18.43 -3.93
CA PHE A 154 -7.54 -17.87 -3.81
C PHE A 154 -7.42 -16.93 -2.64
N LYS A 155 -6.30 -17.03 -1.92
CA LYS A 155 -5.85 -16.04 -0.95
C LYS A 155 -4.87 -15.10 -1.64
N LEU A 156 -4.90 -13.81 -1.29
CA LEU A 156 -3.83 -12.87 -1.66
C LEU A 156 -3.09 -12.40 -0.42
N THR A 157 -1.77 -12.38 -0.49
CA THR A 157 -0.93 -11.67 0.48
C THR A 157 -0.35 -10.45 -0.22
N LEU A 158 -0.65 -9.27 0.30
CA LEU A 158 -0.10 -8.00 -0.19
C LEU A 158 0.98 -7.57 0.79
N VAL A 159 2.18 -7.35 0.26
CA VAL A 159 3.34 -6.88 1.01
C VAL A 159 3.79 -5.56 0.43
N TRP A 160 3.82 -4.55 1.29
CA TRP A 160 4.33 -3.23 0.98
C TRP A 160 5.70 -3.05 1.57
N GLU A 161 6.62 -2.54 0.76
CA GLU A 161 7.92 -2.08 1.19
C GLU A 161 8.01 -0.60 0.87
N ILE A 162 8.37 0.22 1.86
CA ILE A 162 8.57 1.66 1.68
C ILE A 162 9.95 2.01 2.20
N LEU A 163 10.73 2.67 1.35
CA LEU A 163 12.06 3.18 1.63
C LEU A 163 11.98 4.69 1.84
N PHE A 164 12.49 5.12 2.99
CA PHE A 164 12.65 6.50 3.41
C PHE A 164 14.13 6.89 3.37
#